data_AF-A0A8D7B561-F1
#
_entry.id   AF-A0A8D7B561-F1
#
_cell.length_a   1.000
_cell.length_b   1.000
_cell.length_c   1.000
_cell.angle_alpha   90.00
_cell.angle_beta   90.00
_cell.angle_gamma   90.00
#
_symmetry.space_group_name_H-M   'P 1'
#
loop_
_entity.id
_entity.type
_entity.pdbx_description
1 polymer ?
#
loop_
_entity_poly.entity_id
_entity_poly.type
_entity_poly.pdbx_seq_one_letter_code
_entity_poly.pdbx_strand_id
1 'polypeptide(L)'
;MNSSVALHVLSSYGLEPDDLARLEASATCSFFRQHGGLPPDERLPLTELAAFDMCRRRVALASMAAAEEEALKQRCGGSYKLLLKYLLAGERACDRREKFQVVAGPGFSIAVTSNGEVHTFGHNHSGQLGHGTLSNEEMPRLIRSLQGVRIVQAAAGAERTLLVTDAGRVYQCGKNYFGIPILSNSTFDSIKTPVLLESLKDIFVVQATIGHFLTAILSREGRVYTLSWGVDGRLGHDTDATDRTPRLLSGVLEDKPVVQIAAGNCYLLALAFQPNGMCVYSLGCGLGGKLSHGSTDDEHHPRLIAHFAILNLQPIALSAGSWHAIALGKDGRVCTWGWGYNGCLGHGDEDYQNLPKVVKGLSHVKAVHVAAGLCTTFVITENGDIYSFGRGSDSNLGYPPQYGHRLDQLTPKLVTSLTCAGEKIIRLSATKEHEAAGHTFAMTESGKLYAFGMAIYGQLGIKLLQGQDGTSSPQRVDIDLS
;
A
#
# COMPACT_ATOMS: atom_id res chain seq x y z
N MET A 1 43.57 -6.45 0.52
CA MET A 1 42.32 -7.22 0.70
C MET A 1 41.94 -7.78 -0.66
N ASN A 2 41.56 -9.06 -0.78
CA ASN A 2 41.14 -9.62 -2.07
C ASN A 2 39.80 -9.00 -2.48
N SER A 3 39.69 -8.46 -3.70
CA SER A 3 38.48 -7.80 -4.22
C SER A 3 37.24 -8.69 -4.14
N SER A 4 37.40 -10.01 -4.28
CA SER A 4 36.29 -10.98 -4.14
C SER A 4 35.78 -11.07 -2.69
N VAL A 5 36.67 -11.11 -1.71
CA VAL A 5 36.29 -11.14 -0.28
C VAL A 5 35.62 -9.83 0.13
N ALA A 6 36.16 -8.71 -0.33
CA ALA A 6 35.58 -7.40 -0.06
C ALA A 6 34.19 -7.24 -0.71
N LEU A 7 34.01 -7.71 -1.96
CA LEU A 7 32.69 -7.73 -2.61
C LEU A 7 31.67 -8.53 -1.80
N HIS A 8 32.04 -9.73 -1.35
CA HIS A 8 31.15 -10.57 -0.54
C HIS A 8 30.72 -9.88 0.76
N VAL A 9 31.66 -9.21 1.45
CA VAL A 9 31.35 -8.44 2.66
C VAL A 9 30.39 -7.29 2.34
N LEU A 10 30.67 -6.53 1.28
CA LEU A 10 29.83 -5.39 0.90
C LEU A 10 28.41 -5.80 0.50
N SER A 11 28.23 -6.93 -0.18
CA SER A 11 26.92 -7.37 -0.67
C SER A 11 26.12 -8.24 0.31
N SER A 12 26.74 -8.78 1.35
CA SER A 12 26.10 -9.77 2.25
C SER A 12 25.76 -9.23 3.64
N TYR A 13 26.38 -8.13 4.09
CA TYR A 13 26.20 -7.60 5.46
C TYR A 13 25.16 -6.47 5.56
N GLY A 14 24.23 -6.38 4.62
CA GLY A 14 23.07 -5.49 4.73
C GLY A 14 23.37 -4.00 4.66
N LEU A 15 24.49 -3.60 4.04
CA LEU A 15 24.83 -2.20 3.81
C LEU A 15 23.76 -1.50 2.96
N GLU A 16 23.42 -0.26 3.30
CA GLU A 16 22.54 0.55 2.47
C GLU A 16 23.32 1.20 1.30
N PRO A 17 22.64 1.60 0.21
CA PRO A 17 23.28 2.35 -0.88
C PRO A 17 24.03 3.60 -0.41
N ASP A 18 23.52 4.28 0.62
CA ASP A 18 24.16 5.45 1.21
C ASP A 18 25.46 5.08 1.95
N ASP A 19 25.56 3.88 2.52
CA ASP A 19 26.82 3.35 3.11
C ASP A 19 27.86 3.08 2.02
N LEU A 20 27.45 2.43 0.93
CA LEU A 20 28.32 2.16 -0.22
C LEU A 20 28.85 3.46 -0.83
N ALA A 21 27.99 4.48 -0.97
CA ALA A 21 28.39 5.80 -1.44
C ALA A 21 29.39 6.48 -0.48
N ARG A 22 29.18 6.37 0.84
CA ARG A 22 30.11 6.91 1.84
C ARG A 22 31.48 6.21 1.82
N LEU A 23 31.50 4.89 1.67
CA LEU A 23 32.74 4.11 1.55
C LEU A 23 33.55 4.53 0.33
N GLU A 24 32.88 4.77 -0.80
CA GLU A 24 33.51 5.24 -2.02
C GLU A 24 34.00 6.69 -1.90
N ALA A 25 33.22 7.58 -1.29
CA ALA A 25 33.59 8.99 -1.07
C ALA A 25 34.71 9.17 -0.02
N SER A 26 35.01 8.15 0.78
CA SER A 26 36.02 8.20 1.84
C SER A 26 37.39 8.63 1.31
N ALA A 27 37.92 9.75 1.81
CA ALA A 27 39.22 10.28 1.42
C ALA A 27 40.40 9.42 1.91
N THR A 28 40.17 8.57 2.92
CA THR A 28 41.20 7.77 3.57
C THR A 28 41.36 6.37 2.96
N CYS A 29 40.44 5.95 2.08
CA CYS A 29 40.46 4.61 1.48
C CYS A 29 40.11 4.66 -0.01
N SER A 30 41.13 4.60 -0.88
CA SER A 30 40.94 4.56 -2.34
C SER A 30 40.54 3.19 -2.87
N PHE A 31 40.72 2.13 -2.08
CA PHE A 31 40.45 0.74 -2.46
C PHE A 31 39.03 0.54 -3.02
N PHE A 32 38.01 1.16 -2.41
CA PHE A 32 36.62 1.01 -2.84
C PHE A 32 36.29 1.72 -4.16
N ARG A 33 37.14 2.66 -4.60
CA ARG A 33 37.03 3.37 -5.89
C ARG A 33 37.74 2.62 -7.01
N GLN A 34 38.63 1.69 -6.67
CA GLN A 34 39.37 0.95 -7.67
C GLN A 34 38.43 0.00 -8.42
N HIS A 35 38.73 -0.17 -9.71
CA HIS A 35 38.06 -1.12 -10.57
C HIS A 35 38.17 -2.51 -9.96
N GLY A 36 37.04 -3.16 -9.76
CA GLY A 36 36.99 -4.46 -9.09
C GLY A 36 37.74 -5.54 -9.87
N GLY A 37 37.89 -5.38 -11.20
CA GLY A 37 38.47 -6.38 -12.10
C GLY A 37 37.66 -7.68 -12.09
N LEU A 38 36.36 -7.58 -11.77
CA LEU A 38 35.46 -8.70 -11.57
C LEU A 38 34.28 -8.59 -12.54
N PRO A 39 33.75 -9.72 -13.04
CA PRO A 39 32.57 -9.72 -13.90
C PRO A 39 31.33 -9.23 -13.14
N PRO A 40 30.31 -8.68 -13.85
CA PRO A 40 30.16 -8.64 -15.30
C PRO A 40 30.80 -7.42 -15.99
N ASP A 41 31.17 -6.37 -15.25
CA ASP A 41 31.87 -5.22 -15.80
C ASP A 41 33.10 -4.90 -14.93
N GLU A 42 34.26 -5.24 -15.48
CA GLU A 42 35.56 -5.08 -14.83
C GLU A 42 35.91 -3.61 -14.56
N ARG A 43 35.21 -2.67 -15.21
CA ARG A 43 35.39 -1.23 -15.05
C ARG A 43 34.53 -0.63 -13.95
N LEU A 44 33.65 -1.38 -13.31
CA LEU A 44 32.87 -0.85 -12.19
C LEU A 44 33.72 -0.74 -10.91
N PRO A 45 33.54 0.34 -10.10
CA PRO A 45 34.02 0.38 -8.73
C PRO A 45 33.46 -0.78 -7.92
N LEU A 46 34.20 -1.22 -6.90
CA LEU A 46 33.79 -2.35 -6.05
C LEU A 46 32.44 -2.14 -5.36
N THR A 47 32.12 -0.90 -4.99
CA THR A 47 30.84 -0.48 -4.37
C THR A 47 29.67 -0.53 -5.35
N GLU A 48 29.87 -0.20 -6.62
CA GLU A 48 28.87 -0.36 -7.69
C GLU A 48 28.63 -1.84 -7.99
N LEU A 49 29.71 -2.64 -8.02
CA LEU A 49 29.59 -4.08 -8.22
C LEU A 49 28.84 -4.77 -7.06
N ALA A 50 29.07 -4.32 -5.82
CA ALA A 50 28.31 -4.78 -4.67
C ALA A 50 26.82 -4.42 -4.80
N ALA A 51 26.51 -3.18 -5.21
CA ALA A 51 25.13 -2.77 -5.45
C ALA A 51 24.47 -3.57 -6.59
N PHE A 52 25.21 -3.91 -7.65
CA PHE A 52 24.77 -4.79 -8.73
C PHE A 52 24.43 -6.19 -8.22
N ASP A 53 25.33 -6.82 -7.45
CA ASP A 53 25.10 -8.14 -6.87
C ASP A 53 23.86 -8.15 -5.97
N MET A 54 23.69 -7.11 -5.14
CA MET A 54 22.50 -6.94 -4.30
C MET A 54 21.22 -6.74 -5.12
N CYS A 55 21.27 -6.00 -6.23
CA CYS A 55 20.15 -5.83 -7.16
C CYS A 55 19.73 -7.17 -7.78
N ARG A 56 20.70 -7.98 -8.23
CA ARG A 56 20.46 -9.26 -8.93
C ARG A 56 19.82 -10.34 -8.08
N ARG A 57 20.03 -10.30 -6.76
CA ARG A 57 19.39 -11.22 -5.81
C ARG A 57 17.89 -10.99 -5.67
N ARG A 58 17.35 -9.89 -6.22
CA ARG A 58 15.93 -9.54 -6.10
C ARG A 58 15.13 -10.08 -7.28
N VAL A 59 14.02 -10.73 -6.99
CA VAL A 59 13.11 -11.33 -7.98
C VAL A 59 12.68 -10.31 -9.05
N ALA A 60 12.42 -9.06 -8.64
CA ALA A 60 12.02 -7.98 -9.54
C ALA A 60 13.01 -7.77 -10.70
N LEU A 61 14.31 -7.97 -10.47
CA LEU A 61 15.32 -7.89 -11.52
C LEU A 61 15.69 -9.25 -12.09
N ALA A 62 15.67 -10.34 -11.31
CA ALA A 62 16.20 -11.64 -11.74
C ALA A 62 15.65 -12.16 -13.08
N SER A 63 14.39 -11.85 -13.42
CA SER A 63 13.74 -12.23 -14.69
C SER A 63 13.68 -11.12 -15.74
N MET A 64 14.33 -9.98 -15.50
CA MET A 64 14.31 -8.81 -16.38
C MET A 64 15.36 -8.94 -17.49
N ALA A 65 15.00 -8.55 -18.72
CA ALA A 65 15.96 -8.54 -19.82
C ALA A 65 17.03 -7.45 -19.59
N ALA A 66 18.26 -7.66 -20.07
CA ALA A 66 19.37 -6.72 -19.83
C ALA A 66 19.08 -5.30 -20.34
N ALA A 67 18.36 -5.15 -21.45
CA ALA A 67 17.96 -3.85 -21.99
C ALA A 67 16.94 -3.12 -21.10
N GLU A 68 16.00 -3.86 -20.50
CA GLU A 68 15.01 -3.31 -19.56
C GLU A 68 15.67 -2.89 -18.25
N GLU A 69 16.61 -3.70 -17.76
CA GLU A 69 17.40 -3.40 -16.57
C GLU A 69 18.23 -2.13 -16.75
N GLU A 70 18.90 -1.99 -17.90
CA GLU A 70 19.67 -0.78 -18.20
C GLU A 70 18.75 0.44 -18.32
N ALA A 71 17.59 0.31 -18.97
CA ALA A 71 16.61 1.40 -19.06
C ALA A 71 16.09 1.82 -17.67
N LEU A 72 15.82 0.87 -16.78
CA LEU A 72 15.42 1.17 -15.40
C LEU A 72 16.58 1.82 -14.62
N LYS A 73 17.81 1.32 -14.77
CA LYS A 73 19.01 1.92 -14.17
C LYS A 73 19.15 3.39 -14.58
N GLN A 74 18.98 3.70 -15.86
CA GLN A 74 19.05 5.06 -16.38
C GLN A 74 17.94 5.95 -15.78
N ARG A 75 16.70 5.46 -15.68
CA ARG A 75 15.59 6.18 -15.02
C ARG A 75 15.81 6.40 -13.52
N CYS A 76 16.58 5.55 -12.86
CA CYS A 76 17.02 5.75 -11.47
C CYS A 76 18.19 6.74 -11.34
N GLY A 77 18.84 7.15 -12.44
CA GLY A 77 20.01 8.05 -12.44
C GLY A 77 21.34 7.40 -12.84
N GLY A 78 21.32 6.21 -13.44
CA GLY A 78 22.47 5.61 -14.15
C GLY A 78 23.46 4.82 -13.28
N SER A 79 23.15 4.56 -12.01
CA SER A 79 24.02 3.82 -11.06
C SER A 79 23.29 2.65 -10.41
N TYR A 80 24.00 1.56 -10.13
CA TYR A 80 23.43 0.41 -9.41
C TYR A 80 23.13 0.73 -7.96
N LYS A 81 23.85 1.68 -7.33
CA LYS A 81 23.48 2.19 -5.99
C LYS A 81 22.11 2.86 -6.01
N LEU A 82 21.82 3.67 -7.03
CA LEU A 82 20.52 4.34 -7.16
C LEU A 82 19.41 3.34 -7.51
N LEU A 83 19.69 2.38 -8.39
CA LEU A 83 18.76 1.28 -8.67
C LEU A 83 18.45 0.46 -7.41
N LEU A 84 19.47 0.12 -6.62
CA LEU A 84 19.30 -0.57 -5.34
C LEU A 84 18.46 0.26 -4.37
N LYS A 85 18.67 1.58 -4.33
CA LYS A 85 17.88 2.51 -3.50
C LYS A 85 16.40 2.53 -3.92
N TYR A 86 16.12 2.52 -5.22
CA TYR A 86 14.77 2.38 -5.78
C TYR A 86 14.11 1.07 -5.34
N LEU A 87 14.79 -0.07 -5.50
CA LEU A 87 14.27 -1.39 -5.14
C LEU A 87 13.97 -1.48 -3.63
N LEU A 88 14.90 -1.01 -2.80
CA LEU A 88 14.74 -0.97 -1.34
C LEU A 88 13.59 -0.05 -0.91
N ALA A 89 13.40 1.09 -1.59
CA ALA A 89 12.27 1.98 -1.32
C ALA A 89 10.94 1.30 -1.67
N GLY A 90 10.85 0.62 -2.82
CA GLY A 90 9.67 -0.16 -3.19
C GLY A 90 9.34 -1.28 -2.21
N GLU A 91 10.35 -1.97 -1.68
CA GLU A 91 10.15 -3.03 -0.68
C GLU A 91 9.65 -2.52 0.67
N ARG A 92 10.10 -1.33 1.09
CA ARG A 92 9.65 -0.69 2.32
C ARG A 92 8.22 -0.15 2.17
N ALA A 93 7.91 0.45 1.03
CA ALA A 93 6.67 1.17 0.81
C ALA A 93 5.48 0.28 0.39
N CYS A 94 5.74 -0.80 -0.35
CA CYS A 94 4.71 -1.75 -0.80
C CYS A 94 4.56 -2.98 0.12
N ASP A 95 5.19 -2.98 1.29
CA ASP A 95 5.17 -4.09 2.24
C ASP A 95 5.73 -5.42 1.70
N ARG A 96 6.43 -5.38 0.55
CA ARG A 96 6.96 -6.57 -0.15
C ARG A 96 8.04 -7.33 0.61
N ARG A 97 8.56 -6.74 1.70
CA ARG A 97 9.51 -7.41 2.59
C ARG A 97 8.83 -8.42 3.50
N GLU A 98 7.54 -8.22 3.77
CA GLU A 98 6.76 -9.12 4.62
C GLU A 98 6.28 -10.31 3.80
N LYS A 99 6.35 -11.49 4.41
CA LYS A 99 5.93 -12.72 3.72
C LYS A 99 4.40 -12.77 3.56
N PHE A 100 3.66 -12.01 4.37
CA PHE A 100 2.21 -12.12 4.54
C PHE A 100 1.53 -10.75 4.63
N GLN A 101 0.23 -10.70 4.33
CA GLN A 101 -0.57 -9.47 4.25
C GLN A 101 -2.01 -9.72 4.70
N VAL A 102 -2.67 -8.69 5.25
CA VAL A 102 -4.13 -8.66 5.43
C VAL A 102 -4.74 -7.39 4.85
N VAL A 103 -5.89 -7.52 4.21
CA VAL A 103 -6.64 -6.43 3.59
C VAL A 103 -8.06 -6.39 4.15
N ALA A 104 -8.39 -5.30 4.85
CA ALA A 104 -9.76 -4.99 5.26
C ALA A 104 -10.52 -4.34 4.10
N GLY A 105 -11.35 -5.13 3.41
CA GLY A 105 -12.20 -4.66 2.32
C GLY A 105 -13.55 -4.12 2.81
N PRO A 106 -14.39 -3.63 1.89
CA PRO A 106 -15.77 -3.23 2.17
C PRO A 106 -16.65 -4.46 2.50
N GLY A 107 -16.73 -4.81 3.78
CA GLY A 107 -17.56 -5.91 4.26
C GLY A 107 -16.97 -7.31 4.04
N PHE A 108 -15.74 -7.42 3.53
CA PHE A 108 -15.02 -8.67 3.39
C PHE A 108 -13.52 -8.47 3.62
N SER A 109 -12.80 -9.57 3.74
CA SER A 109 -11.40 -9.60 4.17
C SER A 109 -10.60 -10.59 3.35
N ILE A 110 -9.34 -10.23 3.11
CA ILE A 110 -8.38 -11.06 2.39
C ILE A 110 -7.14 -11.20 3.28
N ALA A 111 -6.74 -12.43 3.55
CA ALA A 111 -5.50 -12.76 4.24
C ALA A 111 -4.60 -13.56 3.29
N VAL A 112 -3.37 -13.09 3.10
CA VAL A 112 -2.33 -13.73 2.31
C VAL A 112 -1.24 -14.20 3.25
N THR A 113 -0.95 -15.50 3.25
CA THR A 113 0.03 -16.14 4.13
C THR A 113 1.45 -16.08 3.53
N SER A 114 2.46 -16.46 4.32
CA SER A 114 3.88 -16.45 3.95
C SER A 114 4.24 -17.31 2.72
N ASN A 115 3.48 -18.40 2.53
CA ASN A 115 3.62 -19.33 1.43
C ASN A 115 2.86 -18.85 0.17
N GLY A 116 2.04 -17.80 0.30
CA GLY A 116 1.26 -17.19 -0.78
C GLY A 116 -0.14 -17.77 -0.95
N GLU A 117 -0.64 -18.53 0.02
CA GLU A 117 -2.04 -18.96 0.08
C GLU A 117 -2.96 -17.79 0.44
N VAL A 118 -4.19 -17.84 -0.07
CA VAL A 118 -5.18 -16.76 0.14
C VAL A 118 -6.41 -17.30 0.84
N HIS A 119 -6.72 -16.70 1.98
CA HIS A 119 -7.94 -16.93 2.73
C HIS A 119 -8.86 -15.70 2.62
N THR A 120 -10.12 -15.93 2.32
CA THR A 120 -11.14 -14.88 2.19
C THR A 120 -12.34 -15.19 3.06
N PHE A 121 -12.96 -14.14 3.59
CA PHE A 121 -14.12 -14.22 4.48
C PHE A 121 -14.88 -12.90 4.50
N GLY A 122 -16.13 -12.93 4.94
CA GLY A 122 -17.08 -11.83 4.94
C GLY A 122 -18.12 -11.93 3.83
N HIS A 123 -18.48 -10.77 3.29
CA HIS A 123 -19.53 -10.58 2.31
C HIS A 123 -19.17 -11.11 0.91
N ASN A 124 -20.11 -11.76 0.21
CA ASN A 124 -19.83 -12.44 -1.06
C ASN A 124 -20.92 -12.35 -2.16
N HIS A 125 -21.85 -11.41 -2.10
CA HIS A 125 -22.97 -11.42 -3.07
C HIS A 125 -22.58 -11.20 -4.54
N SER A 126 -21.35 -10.75 -4.80
CA SER A 126 -20.80 -10.53 -6.15
C SER A 126 -19.66 -11.49 -6.48
N GLY A 127 -19.37 -12.47 -5.62
CA GLY A 127 -18.28 -13.43 -5.82
C GLY A 127 -16.90 -12.93 -5.40
N GLN A 128 -16.82 -11.83 -4.63
CA GLN A 128 -15.56 -11.19 -4.22
C GLN A 128 -14.66 -12.08 -3.36
N LEU A 129 -15.20 -13.15 -2.76
CA LEU A 129 -14.39 -14.14 -2.03
C LEU A 129 -13.75 -15.20 -2.96
N GLY A 130 -14.22 -15.35 -4.20
CA GLY A 130 -13.56 -16.27 -5.15
C GLY A 130 -13.78 -17.77 -4.89
N HIS A 131 -14.79 -18.17 -4.11
CA HIS A 131 -15.05 -19.59 -3.76
C HIS A 131 -15.97 -20.35 -4.74
N GLY A 132 -16.33 -19.76 -5.87
CA GLY A 132 -17.28 -20.31 -6.84
C GLY A 132 -18.75 -20.16 -6.40
N THR A 133 -19.01 -19.49 -5.28
CA THR A 133 -20.33 -19.27 -4.69
C THR A 133 -20.60 -17.77 -4.49
N LEU A 134 -21.84 -17.42 -4.13
CA LEU A 134 -22.23 -16.07 -3.70
C LEU A 134 -22.59 -16.00 -2.21
N SER A 135 -22.30 -17.07 -1.46
CA SER A 135 -22.59 -17.17 -0.03
C SER A 135 -21.48 -16.51 0.78
N ASN A 136 -21.85 -15.76 1.82
CA ASN A 136 -20.90 -15.19 2.78
C ASN A 136 -20.14 -16.30 3.51
N GLU A 137 -18.96 -15.97 4.00
CA GLU A 137 -18.11 -16.87 4.80
C GLU A 137 -17.77 -16.20 6.12
N GLU A 138 -18.18 -16.77 7.25
CA GLU A 138 -17.96 -16.14 8.56
C GLU A 138 -16.54 -16.35 9.11
N MET A 139 -15.82 -17.34 8.57
CA MET A 139 -14.49 -17.74 9.01
C MET A 139 -13.53 -17.76 7.81
N PRO A 140 -12.21 -17.55 8.02
CA PRO A 140 -11.23 -17.57 6.95
C PRO A 140 -11.27 -18.87 6.14
N ARG A 141 -11.57 -18.79 4.84
CA ARG A 141 -11.65 -19.93 3.94
C ARG A 141 -10.61 -19.83 2.83
N LEU A 142 -9.84 -20.90 2.63
CA LEU A 142 -8.84 -21.00 1.57
C LEU A 142 -9.47 -20.97 0.17
N ILE A 143 -8.95 -20.14 -0.73
CA ILE A 143 -9.30 -20.15 -2.16
C ILE A 143 -8.58 -21.32 -2.85
N ARG A 144 -9.23 -22.49 -2.88
CA ARG A 144 -8.64 -23.73 -3.44
C ARG A 144 -8.31 -23.66 -4.93
N SER A 145 -8.99 -22.82 -5.71
CA SER A 145 -8.71 -22.67 -7.15
C SER A 145 -7.37 -21.99 -7.45
N LEU A 146 -6.75 -21.35 -6.45
CA LEU A 146 -5.43 -20.72 -6.57
C LEU A 146 -4.31 -21.57 -5.92
N GLN A 147 -4.59 -22.81 -5.52
CA GLN A 147 -3.59 -23.65 -4.88
C GLN A 147 -2.39 -23.88 -5.83
N GLY A 148 -1.18 -23.61 -5.34
CA GLY A 148 0.05 -23.63 -6.15
C GLY A 148 0.40 -22.32 -6.84
N VAL A 149 -0.48 -21.30 -6.81
CA VAL A 149 -0.17 -19.94 -7.26
C VAL A 149 0.24 -19.11 -6.05
N ARG A 150 1.48 -18.61 -6.04
CA ARG A 150 2.01 -17.82 -4.92
C ARG A 150 1.56 -16.37 -5.04
N ILE A 151 0.62 -15.97 -4.19
CA ILE A 151 0.13 -14.59 -4.09
C ILE A 151 1.04 -13.78 -3.15
N VAL A 152 1.38 -12.56 -3.56
CA VAL A 152 2.29 -11.66 -2.81
C VAL A 152 1.65 -10.33 -2.43
N GLN A 153 0.53 -9.96 -3.07
CA GLN A 153 -0.22 -8.77 -2.70
C GLN A 153 -1.70 -8.93 -3.05
N ALA A 154 -2.57 -8.40 -2.19
CA ALA A 154 -4.00 -8.33 -2.41
C ALA A 154 -4.52 -6.89 -2.34
N ALA A 155 -5.55 -6.60 -3.12
CA ALA A 155 -6.31 -5.35 -3.04
C ALA A 155 -7.81 -5.64 -3.02
N ALA A 156 -8.52 -4.94 -2.14
CA ALA A 156 -9.96 -5.02 -2.00
C ALA A 156 -10.58 -3.65 -2.30
N GLY A 157 -11.71 -3.65 -3.01
CA GLY A 157 -12.58 -2.49 -3.18
C GLY A 157 -14.04 -2.93 -3.20
N ALA A 158 -14.94 -2.03 -3.59
CA ALA A 158 -16.39 -2.28 -3.68
C ALA A 158 -16.70 -3.60 -4.43
N GLU A 159 -16.86 -4.69 -3.68
CA GLU A 159 -17.16 -6.03 -4.18
C GLU A 159 -16.13 -6.60 -5.18
N ARG A 160 -14.87 -6.13 -5.13
CA ARG A 160 -13.82 -6.54 -6.06
C ARG A 160 -12.56 -6.93 -5.31
N THR A 161 -11.93 -7.98 -5.82
CA THR A 161 -10.69 -8.53 -5.31
C THR A 161 -9.68 -8.64 -6.44
N LEU A 162 -8.49 -8.08 -6.22
CA LEU A 162 -7.32 -8.29 -7.08
C LEU A 162 -6.23 -8.99 -6.27
N LEU A 163 -5.61 -10.00 -6.87
CA LEU A 163 -4.54 -10.80 -6.27
C LEU A 163 -3.33 -10.80 -7.21
N VAL A 164 -2.20 -10.30 -6.74
CA VAL A 164 -0.95 -10.20 -7.50
C VAL A 164 -0.04 -11.36 -7.12
N THR A 165 0.48 -12.08 -8.11
CA THR A 165 1.41 -13.20 -7.92
C THR A 165 2.86 -12.74 -7.83
N ASP A 166 3.74 -13.60 -7.31
CA ASP A 166 5.20 -13.40 -7.36
C ASP A 166 5.76 -13.34 -8.80
N ALA A 167 5.07 -13.93 -9.76
CA ALA A 167 5.35 -13.86 -11.20
C ALA A 167 4.77 -12.59 -11.88
N GLY A 168 4.22 -11.65 -11.10
CA GLY A 168 3.68 -10.39 -11.60
C GLY A 168 2.36 -10.51 -12.37
N ARG A 169 1.64 -11.64 -12.23
CA ARG A 169 0.32 -11.85 -12.82
C ARG A 169 -0.76 -11.34 -11.87
N VAL A 170 -1.92 -10.96 -12.41
CA VAL A 170 -3.04 -10.45 -11.61
C VAL A 170 -4.27 -11.30 -11.83
N TYR A 171 -4.80 -11.86 -10.75
CA TYR A 171 -6.10 -12.53 -10.73
C TYR A 171 -7.18 -11.60 -10.19
N GLN A 172 -8.40 -11.76 -10.69
CA GLN A 172 -9.56 -11.00 -10.23
C GLN A 172 -10.75 -11.90 -9.90
N CYS A 173 -11.53 -11.51 -8.89
CA CYS A 173 -12.86 -12.04 -8.63
C CYS A 173 -13.77 -10.94 -8.05
N GLY A 174 -15.08 -11.20 -8.04
CA GLY A 174 -16.09 -10.24 -7.66
C GLY A 174 -16.77 -9.56 -8.84
N LYS A 175 -17.23 -8.34 -8.62
CA LYS A 175 -17.92 -7.50 -9.60
C LYS A 175 -17.03 -7.21 -10.81
N ASN A 176 -17.52 -7.51 -12.02
CA ASN A 176 -16.73 -7.42 -13.25
C ASN A 176 -16.83 -6.05 -13.98
N TYR A 177 -17.46 -5.04 -13.39
CA TYR A 177 -17.64 -3.73 -14.05
C TYR A 177 -17.40 -2.57 -13.07
N PHE A 178 -17.06 -1.40 -13.60
CA PHE A 178 -16.90 -0.19 -12.82
C PHE A 178 -18.25 0.56 -12.73
N GLY A 179 -18.58 1.19 -11.59
CA GLY A 179 -19.77 2.05 -11.43
C GLY A 179 -21.08 1.37 -10.96
N ILE A 180 -22.14 2.18 -10.89
CA ILE A 180 -23.52 1.77 -10.58
C ILE A 180 -24.19 1.33 -11.89
N PRO A 181 -24.87 0.17 -11.96
CA PRO A 181 -25.51 -0.28 -13.18
C PRO A 181 -26.60 0.71 -13.62
N ILE A 182 -26.35 1.44 -14.71
CA ILE A 182 -27.34 2.31 -15.33
C ILE A 182 -28.21 1.42 -16.22
N LEU A 183 -29.39 1.05 -15.71
CA LEU A 183 -30.54 0.59 -16.49
C LEU A 183 -30.24 -0.41 -17.63
N SER A 184 -29.69 -1.58 -17.32
CA SER A 184 -29.79 -2.72 -18.25
C SER A 184 -30.28 -3.95 -17.51
N ASN A 185 -31.25 -4.66 -18.09
CA ASN A 185 -31.78 -5.95 -17.66
C ASN A 185 -30.73 -7.10 -17.77
N SER A 186 -29.45 -6.76 -17.64
CA SER A 186 -28.32 -7.67 -17.77
C SER A 186 -28.13 -8.39 -16.44
N THR A 187 -28.15 -9.73 -16.47
CA THR A 187 -27.63 -10.54 -15.37
C THR A 187 -26.23 -10.05 -14.98
N PHE A 188 -26.05 -9.69 -13.71
CA PHE A 188 -24.79 -9.14 -13.21
C PHE A 188 -23.62 -10.09 -13.48
N ASP A 189 -22.70 -9.62 -14.33
CA ASP A 189 -21.48 -10.34 -14.70
C ASP A 189 -20.54 -10.36 -13.49
N SER A 190 -20.56 -11.48 -12.76
CA SER A 190 -19.82 -11.69 -11.51
C SER A 190 -18.81 -12.81 -11.67
N ILE A 191 -17.57 -12.57 -11.27
CA ILE A 191 -16.49 -13.54 -11.34
C ILE A 191 -16.42 -14.24 -9.99
N LYS A 192 -17.03 -15.43 -9.90
CA LYS A 192 -17.16 -16.17 -8.63
C LYS A 192 -15.91 -16.97 -8.26
N THR A 193 -15.03 -17.22 -9.23
CA THR A 193 -13.75 -17.93 -9.05
C THR A 193 -12.65 -17.06 -9.67
N PRO A 194 -11.49 -16.88 -9.04
CA PRO A 194 -10.43 -16.02 -9.57
C PRO A 194 -10.05 -16.39 -11.01
N VAL A 195 -10.02 -15.40 -11.88
CA VAL A 195 -9.57 -15.53 -13.28
C VAL A 195 -8.39 -14.61 -13.54
N LEU A 196 -7.49 -15.01 -14.44
CA LEU A 196 -6.37 -14.18 -14.87
C LEU A 196 -6.90 -12.94 -15.60
N LEU A 197 -6.42 -11.76 -15.21
CA LEU A 197 -6.73 -10.50 -15.88
C LEU A 197 -5.83 -10.33 -17.10
N GLU A 198 -6.28 -10.89 -18.23
CA GLU A 198 -5.52 -10.94 -19.49
C GLU A 198 -5.05 -9.58 -20.01
N SER A 199 -5.75 -8.48 -19.69
CA SER A 199 -5.33 -7.14 -20.11
C SER A 199 -4.01 -6.69 -19.47
N LEU A 200 -3.60 -7.30 -18.36
CA LEU A 200 -2.33 -7.02 -17.67
C LEU A 200 -1.24 -8.07 -17.97
N LYS A 201 -1.45 -9.02 -18.88
CA LYS A 201 -0.55 -10.16 -19.07
C LYS A 201 0.88 -9.79 -19.51
N ASP A 202 1.05 -8.62 -20.12
CA ASP A 202 2.33 -8.11 -20.62
C ASP A 202 2.96 -7.09 -19.66
N ILE A 203 2.39 -6.91 -18.47
CA ILE A 203 2.88 -6.02 -17.41
C ILE A 203 3.26 -6.86 -16.20
N PHE A 204 4.52 -6.80 -15.77
CA PHE A 204 4.93 -7.43 -14.51
C PHE A 204 4.47 -6.57 -13.33
N VAL A 205 3.32 -6.92 -12.74
CA VAL A 205 2.68 -6.14 -11.68
C VAL A 205 3.33 -6.43 -10.33
N VAL A 206 3.54 -5.38 -9.55
CA VAL A 206 4.16 -5.47 -8.21
C VAL A 206 3.35 -4.76 -7.13
N GLN A 207 2.32 -4.01 -7.51
CA GLN A 207 1.31 -3.48 -6.60
C GLN A 207 0.02 -3.20 -7.38
N ALA A 208 -1.13 -3.58 -6.82
CA ALA A 208 -2.44 -3.16 -7.26
C ALA A 208 -3.16 -2.41 -6.13
N THR A 209 -3.96 -1.40 -6.47
CA THR A 209 -4.84 -0.72 -5.52
C THR A 209 -6.19 -0.45 -6.18
N ILE A 210 -7.26 -0.59 -5.40
CA ILE A 210 -8.63 -0.39 -5.86
C ILE A 210 -9.21 0.80 -5.10
N GLY A 211 -9.55 1.85 -5.85
CA GLY A 211 -10.45 2.89 -5.38
C GLY A 211 -11.89 2.58 -5.77
N HIS A 212 -12.84 3.39 -5.31
CA HIS A 212 -14.25 3.20 -5.67
C HIS A 212 -14.46 3.34 -7.19
N PHE A 213 -13.83 4.34 -7.82
CA PHE A 213 -13.96 4.63 -9.26
C PHE A 213 -12.74 4.24 -10.11
N LEU A 214 -11.69 3.70 -9.50
CA LEU A 214 -10.43 3.42 -10.19
C LEU A 214 -9.77 2.13 -9.71
N THR A 215 -8.90 1.59 -10.55
CA THR A 215 -7.90 0.60 -10.20
C THR A 215 -6.58 1.12 -10.73
N ALA A 216 -5.54 1.11 -9.90
CA ALA A 216 -4.21 1.52 -10.30
C ALA A 216 -3.24 0.36 -10.08
N ILE A 217 -2.31 0.21 -11.02
CA ILE A 217 -1.36 -0.89 -11.12
C ILE A 217 0.04 -0.29 -11.22
N LEU A 218 0.97 -0.79 -10.42
CA LEU A 218 2.38 -0.43 -10.45
C LEU A 218 3.16 -1.61 -11.05
N SER A 219 3.94 -1.35 -12.09
CA SER A 219 4.85 -2.34 -12.66
C SER A 219 6.21 -2.37 -11.93
N ARG A 220 6.98 -3.45 -12.10
CA ARG A 220 8.33 -3.59 -11.50
C ARG A 220 9.32 -2.51 -11.96
N GLU A 221 9.07 -1.91 -13.13
CA GLU A 221 9.83 -0.79 -13.68
C GLU A 221 9.40 0.56 -13.09
N GLY A 222 8.41 0.59 -12.20
CA GLY A 222 7.90 1.82 -11.61
C GLY A 222 7.03 2.63 -12.58
N ARG A 223 6.34 1.96 -13.52
CA ARG A 223 5.32 2.57 -14.36
C ARG A 223 3.95 2.38 -13.71
N VAL A 224 3.12 3.42 -13.78
CA VAL A 224 1.76 3.39 -13.22
C VAL A 224 0.76 3.26 -14.35
N TYR A 225 -0.13 2.28 -14.26
CA TYR A 225 -1.24 2.11 -15.16
C TYR A 225 -2.54 2.31 -14.38
N THR A 226 -3.53 2.93 -15.00
CA THR A 226 -4.85 3.09 -14.40
C THR A 226 -5.92 2.45 -15.29
N LEU A 227 -6.90 1.83 -14.63
CA LEU A 227 -8.15 1.37 -15.20
C LEU A 227 -9.23 2.15 -14.43
N SER A 228 -9.91 3.10 -15.05
CA SER A 228 -10.86 3.96 -14.34
C SER A 228 -12.13 4.20 -15.13
N TRP A 229 -13.18 4.58 -14.39
CA TRP A 229 -14.45 5.00 -14.95
C TRP A 229 -14.43 6.46 -15.42
N GLY A 230 -15.17 6.74 -16.49
CA GLY A 230 -16.17 7.81 -16.47
C GLY A 230 -16.00 8.88 -17.54
N VAL A 231 -17.13 9.28 -18.09
CA VAL A 231 -17.37 10.45 -18.96
C VAL A 231 -16.96 11.80 -18.30
N ASP A 232 -16.56 11.76 -17.02
CA ASP A 232 -16.16 12.91 -16.19
C ASP A 232 -14.65 13.19 -16.18
N GLY A 233 -13.84 12.46 -16.95
CA GLY A 233 -12.40 12.70 -17.08
C GLY A 233 -11.59 12.62 -15.78
N ARG A 234 -12.13 12.13 -14.65
CA ARG A 234 -11.55 12.30 -13.29
C ARG A 234 -10.10 11.83 -13.13
N LEU A 235 -9.61 10.90 -13.96
CA LEU A 235 -8.21 10.47 -14.00
C LEU A 235 -7.59 10.60 -15.41
N GLY A 236 -8.19 11.41 -16.27
CA GLY A 236 -7.75 11.67 -17.64
C GLY A 236 -8.22 10.64 -18.68
N HIS A 237 -9.10 9.71 -18.32
CA HIS A 237 -9.62 8.69 -19.25
C HIS A 237 -11.07 8.97 -19.63
N ASP A 238 -11.32 9.22 -20.91
CA ASP A 238 -12.66 9.36 -21.49
C ASP A 238 -13.14 8.00 -22.03
N THR A 239 -13.44 7.06 -21.12
CA THR A 239 -13.76 5.67 -21.48
C THR A 239 -15.06 5.20 -20.85
N ASP A 240 -15.69 4.19 -21.47
CA ASP A 240 -16.89 3.58 -20.90
C ASP A 240 -16.58 2.75 -19.64
N ALA A 241 -17.63 2.44 -18.86
CA ALA A 241 -17.51 1.76 -17.57
C ALA A 241 -17.08 0.28 -17.65
N THR A 242 -17.04 -0.28 -18.86
CA THR A 242 -16.59 -1.64 -19.14
C THR A 242 -15.18 -1.68 -19.73
N ASP A 243 -14.54 -0.52 -19.98
CA ASP A 243 -13.15 -0.48 -20.43
C ASP A 243 -12.21 -1.01 -19.33
N ARG A 244 -11.57 -2.13 -19.63
CA ARG A 244 -10.58 -2.80 -18.76
C ARG A 244 -9.17 -2.68 -19.32
N THR A 245 -8.96 -1.77 -20.27
CA THR A 245 -7.66 -1.53 -20.87
C THR A 245 -6.79 -0.75 -19.89
N PRO A 246 -5.66 -1.31 -19.44
CA PRO A 246 -4.71 -0.56 -18.62
C PRO A 246 -4.10 0.57 -19.46
N ARG A 247 -4.20 1.80 -18.97
CA ARG A 247 -3.63 2.97 -19.63
C ARG A 247 -2.45 3.46 -18.84
N LEU A 248 -1.30 3.60 -19.51
CA LEU A 248 -0.10 4.13 -18.89
C LEU A 248 -0.34 5.59 -18.50
N LEU A 249 -0.03 5.92 -17.24
CA LEU A 249 -0.06 7.27 -16.73
C LEU A 249 1.24 7.99 -17.16
N SER A 250 1.18 8.61 -18.34
CA SER A 250 2.27 9.29 -19.03
C SER A 250 2.56 10.70 -18.51
N GLY A 251 3.59 11.36 -19.06
CA GLY A 251 3.99 12.71 -18.69
C GLY A 251 5.07 12.75 -17.61
N VAL A 252 4.86 13.50 -16.53
CA VAL A 252 5.91 13.79 -15.52
C VAL A 252 6.44 12.57 -14.77
N LEU A 253 5.74 11.43 -14.83
CA LEU A 253 6.12 10.17 -14.19
C LEU A 253 6.93 9.24 -15.11
N GLU A 254 7.04 9.52 -16.41
CA GLU A 254 7.76 8.64 -17.35
C GLU A 254 9.22 8.44 -16.93
N ASP A 255 9.91 9.53 -16.60
CA ASP A 255 11.30 9.53 -16.16
C ASP A 255 11.48 9.41 -14.64
N LYS A 256 10.40 9.14 -13.89
CA LYS A 256 10.41 9.11 -12.43
C LYS A 256 9.82 7.79 -11.94
N PRO A 257 10.65 6.76 -11.72
CA PRO A 257 10.14 5.45 -11.38
C PRO A 257 9.39 5.49 -10.05
N VAL A 258 8.14 5.03 -10.06
CA VAL A 258 7.26 5.00 -8.90
C VAL A 258 7.58 3.79 -8.03
N VAL A 259 7.64 4.00 -6.71
CA VAL A 259 7.92 2.96 -5.70
C VAL A 259 6.68 2.50 -4.95
N GLN A 260 5.63 3.33 -4.92
CA GLN A 260 4.37 3.03 -4.23
C GLN A 260 3.22 3.81 -4.86
N ILE A 261 2.05 3.18 -4.95
CA ILE A 261 0.77 3.83 -5.26
C ILE A 261 -0.22 3.66 -4.11
N ALA A 262 -1.11 4.63 -3.92
CA ALA A 262 -2.20 4.53 -2.95
C ALA A 262 -3.46 5.23 -3.50
N ALA A 263 -4.57 4.50 -3.61
CA ALA A 263 -5.84 5.05 -4.08
C ALA A 263 -6.82 5.26 -2.92
N GLY A 264 -7.53 6.40 -2.97
CA GLY A 264 -8.79 6.58 -2.26
C GLY A 264 -9.99 6.39 -3.19
N ASN A 265 -11.13 6.99 -2.89
CA ASN A 265 -12.35 6.74 -3.67
C ASN A 265 -12.23 7.20 -5.13
N CYS A 266 -11.68 8.39 -5.33
CA CYS A 266 -11.61 9.07 -6.63
C CYS A 266 -10.28 9.83 -6.84
N TYR A 267 -9.22 9.44 -6.14
CA TYR A 267 -7.90 10.05 -6.29
C TYR A 267 -6.80 9.01 -6.10
N LEU A 268 -5.64 9.30 -6.67
CA LEU A 268 -4.45 8.46 -6.66
C LEU A 268 -3.27 9.27 -6.15
N LEU A 269 -2.47 8.67 -5.28
CA LEU A 269 -1.17 9.16 -4.88
C LEU A 269 -0.08 8.23 -5.42
N ALA A 270 1.01 8.81 -5.88
CA ALA A 270 2.19 8.09 -6.34
C ALA A 270 3.45 8.61 -5.63
N LEU A 271 4.18 7.72 -4.98
CA LEU A 271 5.49 7.99 -4.40
C LEU A 271 6.55 7.69 -5.47
N ALA A 272 7.14 8.72 -6.04
CA ALA A 272 8.14 8.62 -7.09
C ALA A 272 9.56 8.74 -6.52
N PHE A 273 10.46 7.89 -7.00
CA PHE A 273 11.87 7.93 -6.64
C PHE A 273 12.60 9.05 -7.40
N GLN A 274 13.50 9.73 -6.68
CA GLN A 274 14.49 10.63 -7.24
C GLN A 274 15.86 10.37 -6.57
N PRO A 275 16.99 10.68 -7.21
CA PRO A 275 18.31 10.44 -6.61
C PRO A 275 18.52 11.13 -5.25
N ASN A 276 17.90 12.29 -5.04
CA ASN A 276 18.00 13.11 -3.83
C ASN A 276 16.91 12.83 -2.78
N GLY A 277 15.91 11.99 -3.09
CA GLY A 277 14.77 11.79 -2.20
C GLY A 277 13.55 11.22 -2.91
N MET A 278 12.41 11.25 -2.25
CA MET A 278 11.14 10.84 -2.85
C MET A 278 10.23 12.04 -3.03
N CYS A 279 9.39 12.00 -4.06
CA CYS A 279 8.39 13.00 -4.35
C CYS A 279 7.01 12.37 -4.40
N VAL A 280 5.99 13.12 -3.99
CA VAL A 280 4.61 12.67 -4.03
C VAL A 280 3.89 13.39 -5.14
N TYR A 281 3.25 12.61 -6.00
CA TYR A 281 2.37 13.09 -7.05
C TYR A 281 0.94 12.70 -6.72
N SER A 282 -0.01 13.54 -7.10
CA SER A 282 -1.43 13.30 -6.94
C SER A 282 -2.18 13.67 -8.21
N LEU A 283 -3.29 12.97 -8.41
CA LEU A 283 -4.26 13.21 -9.48
C LEU A 283 -5.61 12.62 -9.08
N GLY A 284 -6.67 13.02 -9.75
CA GLY A 284 -8.03 12.63 -9.43
C GLY A 284 -8.93 13.82 -9.14
N CYS A 285 -9.90 13.57 -8.28
CA CYS A 285 -10.79 14.59 -7.79
C CYS A 285 -10.14 15.46 -6.69
N GLY A 286 -10.27 16.78 -6.78
CA GLY A 286 -9.74 17.78 -5.86
C GLY A 286 -10.59 18.09 -4.63
N LEU A 287 -11.89 17.77 -4.67
CA LEU A 287 -12.85 18.11 -3.61
C LEU A 287 -12.34 17.76 -2.20
N GLY A 288 -12.42 18.74 -1.29
CA GLY A 288 -11.90 18.65 0.09
C GLY A 288 -10.38 18.68 0.21
N GLY A 289 -9.65 19.08 -0.83
CA GLY A 289 -8.21 19.31 -0.76
C GLY A 289 -7.35 18.05 -0.78
N LYS A 290 -7.92 16.88 -1.11
CA LYS A 290 -7.24 15.57 -1.07
C LYS A 290 -6.05 15.42 -2.04
N LEU A 291 -5.95 16.29 -3.05
CA LEU A 291 -4.80 16.37 -3.95
C LEU A 291 -3.66 17.25 -3.42
N SER A 292 -3.88 18.02 -2.36
CA SER A 292 -2.81 18.76 -1.68
C SER A 292 -2.09 19.84 -2.52
N HIS A 293 -2.83 20.53 -3.41
CA HIS A 293 -2.27 21.59 -4.28
C HIS A 293 -2.65 23.01 -3.84
N GLY A 294 -3.22 23.18 -2.64
CA GLY A 294 -3.72 24.47 -2.15
C GLY A 294 -5.04 24.90 -2.79
N SER A 295 -5.68 24.04 -3.59
CA SER A 295 -7.02 24.23 -4.15
C SER A 295 -7.87 22.96 -4.01
N THR A 296 -9.12 23.02 -4.48
CA THR A 296 -10.05 21.89 -4.53
C THR A 296 -10.33 21.44 -5.96
N ASP A 297 -9.52 21.86 -6.91
CA ASP A 297 -9.68 21.57 -8.34
C ASP A 297 -9.24 20.13 -8.66
N ASP A 298 -9.90 19.53 -9.62
CA ASP A 298 -9.54 18.21 -10.13
C ASP A 298 -8.23 18.28 -10.93
N GLU A 299 -7.45 17.21 -10.89
CA GLU A 299 -6.20 17.07 -11.64
C GLU A 299 -6.27 15.82 -12.50
N HIS A 300 -6.23 16.00 -13.81
CA HIS A 300 -6.30 14.89 -14.77
C HIS A 300 -4.94 14.25 -15.04
N HIS A 301 -3.85 14.92 -14.66
CA HIS A 301 -2.48 14.45 -14.84
C HIS A 301 -1.75 14.48 -13.50
N PRO A 302 -0.73 13.62 -13.28
CA PRO A 302 0.04 13.64 -12.05
C PRO A 302 0.67 15.01 -11.81
N ARG A 303 0.36 15.62 -10.66
CA ARG A 303 0.92 16.90 -10.23
C ARG A 303 1.73 16.73 -8.96
N LEU A 304 2.90 17.36 -8.91
CA LEU A 304 3.80 17.31 -7.75
C LEU A 304 3.18 18.05 -6.54
N ILE A 305 3.17 17.39 -5.38
CA ILE A 305 2.86 18.03 -4.09
C ILE A 305 4.13 18.75 -3.59
N ALA A 306 4.34 19.99 -4.06
CA ALA A 306 5.53 20.77 -3.73
C ALA A 306 5.65 21.16 -2.24
N HIS A 307 4.54 21.13 -1.50
CA HIS A 307 4.50 21.59 -0.12
C HIS A 307 5.36 20.75 0.85
N PHE A 308 5.69 19.50 0.52
CA PHE A 308 6.64 18.70 1.32
C PHE A 308 8.02 19.34 1.43
N ALA A 309 8.48 20.06 0.39
CA ALA A 309 9.73 20.80 0.44
C ALA A 309 9.67 21.97 1.45
N ILE A 310 8.52 22.64 1.53
CA ILE A 310 8.28 23.74 2.49
C ILE A 310 8.28 23.20 3.93
N LEU A 311 7.73 22.01 4.15
CA LEU A 311 7.77 21.33 5.45
C LEU A 311 9.12 20.73 5.81
N ASN A 312 10.10 20.78 4.89
CA ASN A 312 11.37 20.07 4.98
C ASN A 312 11.17 18.60 5.38
N LEU A 313 10.24 17.90 4.72
CA LEU A 313 9.87 16.53 5.02
C LEU A 313 10.11 15.65 3.79
N GLN A 314 10.77 14.50 3.98
CA GLN A 314 11.03 13.51 2.95
C GLN A 314 10.05 12.33 3.08
N PRO A 315 9.00 12.24 2.25
CA PRO A 315 8.01 11.17 2.35
C PRO A 315 8.64 9.82 2.02
N ILE A 316 8.35 8.78 2.80
CA ILE A 316 8.85 7.41 2.59
C ILE A 316 7.75 6.37 2.42
N ALA A 317 6.51 6.70 2.81
CA ALA A 317 5.34 5.86 2.61
C ALA A 317 4.08 6.74 2.56
N LEU A 318 3.10 6.26 1.81
CA LEU A 318 1.79 6.89 1.64
C LEU A 318 0.69 5.93 2.06
N SER A 319 -0.39 6.48 2.61
CA SER A 319 -1.65 5.77 2.78
C SER A 319 -2.80 6.68 2.37
N ALA A 320 -3.66 6.18 1.49
CA ALA A 320 -4.86 6.86 1.05
C ALA A 320 -6.08 6.23 1.75
N GLY A 321 -6.83 7.03 2.49
CA GLY A 321 -8.18 6.71 2.95
C GLY A 321 -9.20 7.07 1.88
N SER A 322 -10.49 6.93 2.18
CA SER A 322 -11.55 7.25 1.20
C SER A 322 -11.46 8.69 0.70
N TRP A 323 -11.20 9.61 1.63
CA TRP A 323 -11.33 11.06 1.43
C TRP A 323 -10.17 11.88 1.98
N HIS A 324 -9.22 11.23 2.67
CA HIS A 324 -8.03 11.86 3.25
C HIS A 324 -6.80 11.01 2.97
N ALA A 325 -5.63 11.62 3.08
CA ALA A 325 -4.36 11.01 2.79
C ALA A 325 -3.35 11.24 3.91
N ILE A 326 -2.39 10.33 4.00
CA ILE A 326 -1.33 10.31 5.00
C ILE A 326 0.01 10.13 4.29
N ALA A 327 1.01 10.90 4.71
CA ALA A 327 2.41 10.67 4.37
C ALA A 327 3.24 10.46 5.64
N LEU A 328 4.08 9.43 5.62
CA LEU A 328 5.10 9.17 6.62
C LEU A 328 6.43 9.76 6.15
N GLY A 329 7.05 10.62 6.95
CA GLY A 329 8.38 11.16 6.70
C GLY A 329 9.52 10.22 7.11
N LYS A 330 10.70 10.36 6.49
CA LYS A 330 11.93 9.64 6.87
C LYS A 330 12.35 9.88 8.32
N ASP A 331 11.99 11.05 8.86
CA ASP A 331 12.21 11.45 10.25
C ASP A 331 11.13 10.94 11.21
N GLY A 332 10.12 10.21 10.71
CA GLY A 332 8.99 9.68 11.46
C GLY A 332 7.87 10.69 11.74
N ARG A 333 7.93 11.90 11.17
CA ARG A 333 6.78 12.81 11.20
C ARG A 333 5.65 12.27 10.32
N VAL A 334 4.41 12.50 10.75
CA VAL A 334 3.20 12.16 10.00
C VAL A 334 2.52 13.43 9.52
N CYS A 335 2.22 13.49 8.22
CA CYS A 335 1.39 14.54 7.63
C CYS A 335 0.06 13.95 7.16
N THR A 336 -1.02 14.71 7.37
CA THR A 336 -2.38 14.36 6.95
C THR A 336 -2.98 15.51 6.15
N TRP A 337 -3.81 15.20 5.16
CA TRP A 337 -4.57 16.17 4.38
C TRP A 337 -5.81 15.55 3.73
N GLY A 338 -6.66 16.37 3.12
CA GLY A 338 -7.97 15.99 2.59
C GLY A 338 -9.10 16.38 3.54
N TRP A 339 -10.21 15.65 3.49
CA TRP A 339 -11.38 15.92 4.33
C TRP A 339 -11.09 15.67 5.82
N GLY A 340 -11.58 16.56 6.68
CA GLY A 340 -11.37 16.54 8.13
C GLY A 340 -12.45 15.83 8.95
N TYR A 341 -13.52 15.33 8.32
CA TYR A 341 -14.68 14.78 9.02
C TYR A 341 -14.32 13.76 10.13
N ASN A 342 -15.02 13.86 11.26
CA ASN A 342 -14.80 13.05 12.46
C ASN A 342 -13.38 13.18 13.03
N GLY A 343 -12.62 14.20 12.62
CA GLY A 343 -11.23 14.44 13.02
C GLY A 343 -10.23 13.42 12.49
N CYS A 344 -10.50 12.79 11.34
CA CYS A 344 -9.60 11.78 10.76
C CYS A 344 -8.20 12.31 10.37
N LEU A 345 -7.99 13.63 10.41
CA LEU A 345 -6.68 14.28 10.23
C LEU A 345 -5.91 14.49 11.54
N GLY A 346 -6.55 14.38 12.71
CA GLY A 346 -5.85 14.42 14.00
C GLY A 346 -5.34 15.81 14.40
N HIS A 347 -5.93 16.88 13.87
CA HIS A 347 -5.51 18.27 14.16
C HIS A 347 -6.26 18.94 15.32
N GLY A 348 -7.19 18.23 15.96
CA GLY A 348 -8.03 18.74 17.04
C GLY A 348 -9.31 19.42 16.57
N ASP A 349 -9.60 19.35 15.27
CA ASP A 349 -10.74 19.92 14.59
C ASP A 349 -11.24 18.96 13.49
N GLU A 350 -12.30 19.34 12.78
CA GLU A 350 -12.83 18.61 11.62
C GLU A 350 -12.57 19.34 10.29
N ASP A 351 -11.68 20.32 10.29
CA ASP A 351 -11.41 21.14 9.12
C ASP A 351 -10.62 20.36 8.08
N TYR A 352 -11.04 20.44 6.83
CA TYR A 352 -10.27 19.88 5.73
C TYR A 352 -8.92 20.61 5.58
N GLN A 353 -7.92 19.91 5.03
CA GLN A 353 -6.61 20.50 4.74
C GLN A 353 -6.30 20.27 3.27
N ASN A 354 -6.04 21.34 2.53
CA ASN A 354 -5.69 21.31 1.09
C ASN A 354 -4.18 21.33 0.83
N LEU A 355 -3.39 21.19 1.89
CA LEU A 355 -1.94 21.03 1.88
C LEU A 355 -1.57 20.02 2.98
N PRO A 356 -0.44 19.30 2.87
CA PRO A 356 0.00 18.40 3.93
C PRO A 356 0.22 19.18 5.22
N LYS A 357 -0.38 18.75 6.32
CA LYS A 357 -0.21 19.37 7.65
C LYS A 357 0.36 18.35 8.61
N VAL A 358 1.43 18.72 9.31
CA VAL A 358 2.06 17.86 10.31
C VAL A 358 1.12 17.67 11.49
N VAL A 359 0.91 16.41 11.89
CA VAL A 359 0.10 16.04 13.06
C VAL A 359 0.89 16.32 14.34
N LYS A 360 0.76 17.55 14.88
CA LYS A 360 1.53 18.00 16.06
C LYS A 360 1.37 17.11 17.30
N GLY A 361 0.21 16.48 17.46
CA GLY A 361 -0.07 15.53 18.54
C GLY A 361 0.80 14.26 18.53
N LEU A 362 1.61 14.05 17.50
CA LEU A 362 2.58 12.94 17.39
C LEU A 362 4.04 13.41 17.42
N SER A 363 4.31 14.69 17.75
CA SER A 363 5.66 15.26 17.71
C SER A 363 6.65 14.63 18.70
N HIS A 364 6.15 13.93 19.72
CA HIS A 364 6.94 13.24 20.75
C HIS A 364 7.24 11.77 20.41
N VAL A 365 6.75 11.25 19.29
CA VAL A 365 6.97 9.87 18.85
C VAL A 365 7.53 9.82 17.44
N LYS A 366 8.20 8.70 17.12
CA LYS A 366 8.70 8.42 15.77
C LYS A 366 7.86 7.34 15.11
N ALA A 367 7.08 7.72 14.12
CA ALA A 367 6.25 6.79 13.37
C ALA A 367 7.08 5.92 12.41
N VAL A 368 6.65 4.67 12.22
CA VAL A 368 7.25 3.69 11.30
C VAL A 368 6.23 3.09 10.34
N HIS A 369 4.93 3.20 10.63
CA HIS A 369 3.85 2.76 9.74
C HIS A 369 2.60 3.64 9.91
N VAL A 370 1.85 3.81 8.82
CA VAL A 370 0.59 4.56 8.77
C VAL A 370 -0.45 3.79 7.98
N ALA A 371 -1.71 3.84 8.43
CA ALA A 371 -2.83 3.25 7.72
C ALA A 371 -4.05 4.18 7.77
N ALA A 372 -4.75 4.29 6.65
CA ALA A 372 -5.94 5.11 6.49
C ALA A 372 -7.14 4.22 6.13
N GLY A 373 -8.26 4.43 6.80
CA GLY A 373 -9.56 3.84 6.50
C GLY A 373 -10.51 4.85 5.88
N LEU A 374 -11.82 4.65 6.12
CA LEU A 374 -12.89 5.52 5.65
C LEU A 374 -12.76 6.94 6.23
N CYS A 375 -12.86 7.02 7.55
CA CYS A 375 -12.67 8.23 8.35
C CYS A 375 -11.81 7.90 9.58
N THR A 376 -10.86 6.98 9.45
CA THR A 376 -9.97 6.56 10.53
C THR A 376 -8.52 6.63 10.08
N THR A 377 -7.64 6.99 11.00
CA THR A 377 -6.20 7.05 10.80
C THR A 377 -5.50 6.30 11.92
N PHE A 378 -4.50 5.51 11.55
CA PHE A 378 -3.64 4.79 12.47
C PHE A 378 -2.18 5.10 12.22
N VAL A 379 -1.42 5.16 13.31
CA VAL A 379 0.03 5.37 13.30
C VAL A 379 0.68 4.38 14.26
N ILE A 380 1.67 3.64 13.78
CA ILE A 380 2.51 2.75 14.60
C ILE A 380 3.86 3.40 14.80
N THR A 381 4.36 3.42 16.03
CA THR A 381 5.66 4.00 16.39
C THR A 381 6.78 2.96 16.38
N GLU A 382 8.04 3.42 16.41
CA GLU A 382 9.21 2.52 16.49
C GLU A 382 9.21 1.64 17.75
N ASN A 383 8.55 2.08 18.84
CA ASN A 383 8.41 1.33 20.08
C ASN A 383 7.26 0.31 20.04
N GLY A 384 6.45 0.31 18.96
CA GLY A 384 5.28 -0.56 18.83
C GLY A 384 3.98 0.05 19.36
N ASP A 385 4.01 1.29 19.85
CA ASP A 385 2.80 1.99 20.28
C ASP A 385 1.91 2.30 19.07
N ILE A 386 0.60 2.22 19.27
CA ILE A 386 -0.40 2.51 18.24
C ILE A 386 -1.21 3.73 18.65
N TYR A 387 -1.24 4.71 17.77
CA TYR A 387 -2.13 5.86 17.88
C TYR A 387 -3.24 5.74 16.86
N SER A 388 -4.48 6.02 17.26
CA SER A 388 -5.62 6.08 16.35
C SER A 388 -6.48 7.34 16.56
N PHE A 389 -7.04 7.85 15.47
CA PHE A 389 -7.92 9.01 15.47
C PHE A 389 -8.91 8.97 14.30
N GLY A 390 -9.99 9.75 14.39
CA GLY A 390 -11.10 9.72 13.44
C GLY A 390 -12.41 9.22 14.04
N ARG A 391 -13.25 8.61 13.20
CA ARG A 391 -14.61 8.17 13.50
C ARG A 391 -14.66 7.01 14.50
N GLY A 392 -15.36 7.22 15.62
CA GLY A 392 -15.53 6.24 16.69
C GLY A 392 -16.75 5.32 16.56
N SER A 393 -17.77 5.72 15.78
CA SER A 393 -19.10 5.09 15.77
C SER A 393 -19.12 3.61 15.43
N ASP A 394 -18.08 3.07 14.79
CA ASP A 394 -18.05 1.69 14.27
C ASP A 394 -17.14 0.78 15.10
N SER A 395 -16.73 1.24 16.30
CA SER A 395 -15.77 0.51 17.15
C SER A 395 -14.42 0.25 16.46
N ASN A 396 -14.12 1.00 15.40
CA ASN A 396 -13.04 0.73 14.47
C ASN A 396 -11.75 1.51 14.78
N LEU A 397 -11.60 2.01 16.01
CA LEU A 397 -10.38 2.69 16.48
C LEU A 397 -9.58 1.87 17.50
N GLY A 398 -10.13 0.73 17.93
CA GLY A 398 -9.54 -0.15 18.92
C GLY A 398 -9.76 0.28 20.37
N TYR A 399 -10.52 1.34 20.68
CA TYR A 399 -10.76 1.71 22.08
C TYR A 399 -11.75 0.76 22.77
N PRO A 400 -11.58 0.48 24.09
CA PRO A 400 -12.59 -0.24 24.84
C PRO A 400 -13.93 0.53 24.81
N PRO A 401 -15.07 -0.18 24.87
CA PRO A 401 -16.36 0.47 24.81
C PRO A 401 -16.54 1.32 26.08
N GLN A 402 -16.64 2.64 25.92
CA GLN A 402 -17.00 3.54 27.01
C GLN A 402 -18.53 3.62 27.09
N TYR A 403 -19.09 3.56 28.30
CA TYR A 403 -20.54 3.61 28.52
C TYR A 403 -21.13 4.89 27.88
N GLY A 404 -22.00 4.69 26.88
CA GLY A 404 -22.92 5.73 26.39
C GLY A 404 -22.53 6.45 25.11
N HIS A 405 -21.24 6.60 24.76
CA HIS A 405 -20.87 7.31 23.51
C HIS A 405 -19.57 6.77 22.88
N ARG A 406 -19.69 6.30 21.63
CA ARG A 406 -18.55 6.02 20.74
C ARG A 406 -18.03 7.34 20.16
N LEU A 407 -17.26 8.08 20.95
CA LEU A 407 -16.80 9.42 20.58
C LEU A 407 -15.69 9.38 19.54
N ASP A 408 -15.84 10.21 18.53
CA ASP A 408 -14.79 10.51 17.56
C ASP A 408 -13.55 11.05 18.28
N GLN A 409 -12.38 10.71 17.76
CA GLN A 409 -11.10 11.14 18.31
C GLN A 409 -10.48 12.16 17.36
N LEU A 410 -10.57 13.44 17.70
CA LEU A 410 -10.06 14.53 16.85
C LEU A 410 -8.55 14.73 16.95
N THR A 411 -7.90 14.08 17.92
CA THR A 411 -6.45 14.10 18.11
C THR A 411 -5.94 12.66 18.27
N PRO A 412 -4.67 12.40 17.90
CA PRO A 412 -4.06 11.09 18.08
C PRO A 412 -4.11 10.66 19.54
N LYS A 413 -4.70 9.49 19.78
CA LYS A 413 -4.78 8.89 21.11
C LYS A 413 -4.20 7.48 21.09
N LEU A 414 -3.53 7.13 22.19
CA LEU A 414 -2.87 5.84 22.35
C LEU A 414 -3.91 4.72 22.51
N VAL A 415 -3.79 3.66 21.70
CA VAL A 415 -4.63 2.47 21.77
C VAL A 415 -3.99 1.45 22.71
N THR A 416 -4.49 1.39 23.94
CA THR A 416 -3.94 0.50 24.99
C THR A 416 -4.50 -0.92 24.96
N SER A 417 -5.62 -1.15 24.27
CA SER A 417 -6.26 -2.46 24.12
C SER A 417 -5.50 -3.40 23.18
N LEU A 418 -4.70 -2.85 22.27
CA LEU A 418 -3.86 -3.57 21.32
C LEU A 418 -2.51 -3.92 21.97
N THR A 419 -2.57 -4.58 23.12
CA THR A 419 -1.40 -5.12 23.82
C THR A 419 -1.33 -6.62 23.58
N CYS A 420 -0.63 -7.02 22.52
CA CYS A 420 -0.33 -8.42 22.26
C CYS A 420 0.75 -8.88 23.25
N ALA A 421 0.54 -9.99 23.95
CA ALA A 421 1.37 -10.50 25.05
C ALA A 421 2.88 -10.62 24.71
N GLY A 422 3.61 -9.50 24.78
CA GLY A 422 5.02 -9.41 24.42
C GLY A 422 5.31 -9.34 22.92
N GLU A 423 4.33 -9.11 22.05
CA GLU A 423 4.52 -9.07 20.59
C GLU A 423 4.24 -7.70 20.01
N LYS A 424 5.12 -7.27 19.10
CA LYS A 424 4.97 -5.97 18.42
C LYS A 424 3.99 -6.08 17.26
N ILE A 425 3.00 -5.19 17.23
CA ILE A 425 2.17 -4.98 16.05
C ILE A 425 2.98 -4.18 15.04
N ILE A 426 3.06 -4.70 13.82
CA ILE A 426 3.85 -4.13 12.73
C ILE A 426 2.97 -3.51 11.65
N ARG A 427 1.68 -3.88 11.56
CA ARG A 427 0.77 -3.43 10.49
C ARG A 427 -0.66 -3.26 10.96
N LEU A 428 -1.35 -2.34 10.31
CA LEU A 428 -2.79 -2.12 10.42
C LEU A 428 -3.42 -2.06 9.03
N SER A 429 -4.62 -2.61 8.89
CA SER A 429 -5.39 -2.61 7.64
C SER A 429 -6.82 -2.24 7.96
N ALA A 430 -7.30 -1.10 7.46
CA ALA A 430 -8.61 -0.55 7.79
C ALA A 430 -9.50 -0.41 6.54
N THR A 431 -10.80 -0.67 6.69
CA THR A 431 -11.78 -0.52 5.60
C THR A 431 -11.84 0.92 5.09
N LYS A 432 -11.83 1.09 3.76
CA LYS A 432 -11.78 2.38 3.05
C LYS A 432 -13.07 2.76 2.32
N GLU A 433 -14.24 2.27 2.71
CA GLU A 433 -15.47 2.52 1.93
C GLU A 433 -16.69 2.77 2.81
N HIS A 434 -17.55 3.69 2.34
CA HIS A 434 -18.64 4.30 3.10
C HIS A 434 -19.87 3.41 3.26
N GLU A 435 -20.13 2.53 2.30
CA GLU A 435 -21.34 1.69 2.29
C GLU A 435 -21.19 0.40 3.10
N ALA A 436 -19.98 0.11 3.58
CA ALA A 436 -19.68 -1.11 4.30
C ALA A 436 -19.45 -0.87 5.79
N ALA A 437 -19.88 -1.85 6.58
CA ALA A 437 -19.58 -1.92 8.00
C ALA A 437 -18.06 -2.05 8.23
N GLY A 438 -17.45 -0.97 8.70
CA GLY A 438 -15.99 -0.81 8.80
C GLY A 438 -15.36 -1.75 9.83
N HIS A 439 -14.20 -2.29 9.48
CA HIS A 439 -13.37 -3.09 10.39
C HIS A 439 -11.88 -2.78 10.18
N THR A 440 -11.07 -3.25 11.12
CA THR A 440 -9.62 -3.10 11.10
C THR A 440 -8.96 -4.40 11.57
N PHE A 441 -7.86 -4.72 10.91
CA PHE A 441 -6.94 -5.75 11.35
C PHE A 441 -5.64 -5.15 11.90
N ALA A 442 -5.12 -5.76 12.94
CA ALA A 442 -3.78 -5.53 13.47
C ALA A 442 -2.97 -6.82 13.37
N MET A 443 -1.71 -6.71 12.92
CA MET A 443 -0.86 -7.87 12.64
C MET A 443 0.46 -7.78 13.39
N THR A 444 0.88 -8.87 14.02
CA THR A 444 2.13 -8.95 14.78
C THR A 444 3.30 -9.38 13.89
N GLU A 445 4.52 -9.13 14.35
CA GLU A 445 5.76 -9.61 13.71
C GLU A 445 5.82 -11.14 13.57
N SER A 446 5.13 -11.86 14.46
CA SER A 446 5.04 -13.33 14.45
C SER A 446 3.95 -13.88 13.52
N GLY A 447 3.23 -13.02 12.80
CA GLY A 447 2.16 -13.44 11.87
C GLY A 447 0.80 -13.70 12.53
N LYS A 448 0.60 -13.29 13.79
CA LYS A 448 -0.74 -13.35 14.42
C LYS A 448 -1.61 -12.19 13.95
N LEU A 449 -2.88 -12.52 13.69
CA LEU A 449 -3.87 -11.58 13.21
C LEU A 449 -4.92 -11.27 14.29
N TYR A 450 -5.20 -9.99 14.50
CA TYR A 450 -6.24 -9.51 15.40
C TYR A 450 -7.23 -8.64 14.63
N ALA A 451 -8.52 -8.77 14.91
CA ALA A 451 -9.60 -8.06 14.24
C ALA A 451 -10.50 -7.31 15.23
N PHE A 452 -10.99 -6.14 14.83
CA PHE A 452 -11.99 -5.36 15.55
C PHE A 452 -12.80 -4.47 14.60
N GLY A 453 -13.90 -3.93 15.09
CA GLY A 453 -14.91 -3.19 14.32
C GLY A 453 -16.18 -3.99 14.13
N MET A 454 -16.89 -3.72 13.04
CA MET A 454 -18.16 -4.38 12.72
C MET A 454 -17.97 -5.73 12.03
N ALA A 455 -18.93 -6.64 12.20
CA ALA A 455 -18.85 -8.04 11.77
C ALA A 455 -20.15 -8.57 11.12
N ILE A 456 -21.03 -7.69 10.65
CA ILE A 456 -22.37 -8.06 10.13
C ILE A 456 -22.37 -9.07 8.97
N TYR A 457 -21.25 -9.26 8.29
CA TYR A 457 -21.07 -10.22 7.20
C TYR A 457 -20.08 -11.34 7.53
N GLY A 458 -19.53 -11.36 8.75
CA GLY A 458 -18.44 -12.25 9.13
C GLY A 458 -17.04 -11.75 8.75
N GLN A 459 -16.89 -10.48 8.35
CA GLN A 459 -15.63 -9.90 7.87
C GLN A 459 -14.50 -9.84 8.92
N LEU A 460 -14.78 -10.10 10.20
CA LEU A 460 -13.74 -10.22 11.22
C LEU A 460 -13.11 -11.61 11.27
N GLY A 461 -13.76 -12.64 10.73
CA GLY A 461 -13.23 -14.01 10.75
C GLY A 461 -13.19 -14.63 12.15
N ILE A 462 -14.04 -14.17 13.06
CA ILE A 462 -14.12 -14.60 14.45
C ILE A 462 -15.56 -14.95 14.81
N LYS A 463 -15.73 -15.86 15.77
CA LYS A 463 -17.05 -16.17 16.34
C LYS A 463 -17.43 -15.13 17.38
N LEU A 464 -18.47 -14.35 17.11
CA LEU A 464 -19.05 -13.41 18.06
C LEU A 464 -20.11 -14.10 18.95
N LEU A 465 -20.41 -13.48 20.10
CA LEU A 465 -21.53 -13.90 20.94
C LEU A 465 -22.86 -13.54 20.26
N GLN A 466 -23.91 -14.32 20.55
CA GLN A 466 -25.23 -14.12 19.94
C GLN A 466 -25.75 -12.69 20.21
N GLY A 467 -26.13 -11.98 19.14
CA GLY A 467 -26.63 -10.60 19.21
C GLY A 467 -25.56 -9.50 19.15
N GLN A 468 -24.29 -9.82 18.94
CA GLN A 468 -23.23 -8.84 18.70
C GLN A 468 -22.99 -8.61 17.21
N ASP A 469 -23.07 -7.36 16.77
CA ASP A 469 -22.79 -6.96 15.37
C ASP A 469 -21.33 -6.54 15.14
N GLY A 470 -20.47 -6.68 16.16
CA GLY A 470 -19.07 -6.30 16.13
C GLY A 470 -18.38 -6.33 17.50
N THR A 471 -17.08 -6.03 17.54
CA THR A 471 -16.28 -5.94 18.76
C THR A 471 -15.35 -4.74 18.70
N SER A 472 -15.27 -3.95 19.77
CA SER A 472 -14.27 -2.87 19.88
C SER A 472 -12.96 -3.33 20.49
N SER A 473 -12.98 -4.47 21.19
CA SER A 473 -11.79 -5.13 21.67
C SER A 473 -11.20 -5.97 20.55
N PRO A 474 -9.90 -5.82 20.23
CA PRO A 474 -9.19 -6.69 19.30
C PRO A 474 -9.31 -8.15 19.73
N GLN A 475 -9.72 -9.03 18.80
CA GLN A 475 -9.80 -10.48 19.01
C GLN A 475 -8.92 -11.20 17.99
N ARG A 476 -8.28 -12.30 18.43
CA ARG A 476 -7.42 -13.10 17.56
C ARG A 476 -8.27 -13.84 16.51
N VAL A 477 -7.87 -13.73 15.25
CA VAL A 477 -8.42 -14.52 14.14
C VAL A 477 -7.71 -15.86 14.10
N ASP A 478 -8.45 -16.94 13.91
CA ASP A 478 -7.89 -18.29 13.82
C ASP A 478 -7.31 -18.55 12.42
N ILE A 479 -6.21 -17.85 12.13
CA ILE A 479 -5.39 -18.00 10.94
C ILE A 479 -3.94 -17.72 11.31
N ASP A 480 -3.03 -18.57 10.83
CA ASP A 480 -1.60 -18.35 10.92
C ASP A 480 -1.11 -17.83 9.57
N LEU A 481 -0.49 -16.65 9.57
CA LEU A 481 0.02 -16.02 8.37
C LEU A 481 1.50 -16.38 8.11
N SER A 482 2.18 -17.00 9.06
CA SER A 482 3.65 -17.11 9.10
C SER A 482 4.28 -18.16 8.19
#